data_AF-A0A834HUH9-F1
#
_entry.id   AF-A0A834HUH9-F1
#
_cell.length_a   1.000
_cell.length_b   1.000
_cell.length_c   1.000
_cell.angle_alpha   90.00
_cell.angle_beta   90.00
_cell.angle_gamma   90.00
#
_symmetry.space_group_name_H-M   'P 1'
#
loop_
_entity.id
_entity.type
_entity.pdbx_description
1 polymer ?
#
loop_
_entity_poly.entity_id
_entity_poly.type
_entity_poly.pdbx_seq_one_letter_code
_entity_poly.pdbx_strand_id
1 'polypeptide(L)'
;MDIVFGRQTLYHFDYSPSLSDVQGLITKTLGLDKREFYLLSNGKRWGNFEDVVSGKVEVVLRILGGKGGFGSMLRSMGHQFSKNTNKDSCRNLDGRRLRDVNEEKRLRSLCEQHMNQEKESKDKKQKKLEKMCQIPKFEFNDKEYETERSVLREKIEDAVTKGLEASRKRKSEENADNLVKKKKKLWGDELDAFDSSEELSDEEEEEIQL
;
A
#
# COMPACT_ATOMS: atom_id res chain seq x y z
N MET A 1 -63.67 -30.29 18.36
CA MET A 1 -62.27 -30.64 18.04
C MET A 1 -62.15 -30.76 16.53
N ASP A 2 -61.23 -29.99 15.94
CA ASP A 2 -61.10 -29.90 14.48
C ASP A 2 -59.86 -30.64 14.03
N ILE A 3 -60.01 -31.64 13.17
CA ILE A 3 -58.88 -32.30 12.53
C ILE A 3 -58.59 -31.56 11.23
N VAL A 4 -57.38 -31.04 11.11
CA VAL A 4 -56.95 -30.22 9.99
C VAL A 4 -55.72 -30.84 9.34
N PHE A 5 -55.71 -30.86 8.00
CA PHE A 5 -54.58 -31.26 7.19
C PHE A 5 -54.16 -30.07 6.32
N GLY A 6 -53.03 -29.45 6.66
CA GLY A 6 -52.57 -28.22 6.03
C GLY A 6 -53.57 -27.07 6.21
N ARG A 7 -54.24 -26.66 5.12
CA ARG A 7 -55.25 -25.58 5.12
C ARG A 7 -56.70 -26.07 5.16
N GLN A 8 -56.92 -27.38 5.15
CA GLN A 8 -58.25 -27.97 5.05
C GLN A 8 -58.66 -28.66 6.34
N THR A 9 -59.89 -28.40 6.80
CA THR A 9 -60.50 -29.15 7.90
C THR A 9 -61.08 -30.46 7.34
N LEU A 10 -60.58 -31.59 7.84
CA LEU A 10 -61.03 -32.93 7.45
C LEU A 10 -62.27 -33.35 8.23
N TYR A 11 -62.27 -33.11 9.54
CA TYR A 11 -63.35 -33.52 10.43
C TYR A 11 -63.58 -32.50 11.54
N HIS A 12 -64.84 -32.33 11.90
CA HIS A 12 -65.29 -31.59 13.07
C HIS A 12 -65.95 -32.59 14.03
N PHE A 13 -65.49 -32.61 15.28
CA PHE A 13 -66.07 -33.44 16.34
C PHE A 13 -66.61 -32.54 17.45
N ASP A 14 -67.88 -32.72 17.83
CA ASP A 14 -68.47 -32.05 18.99
C ASP A 14 -68.02 -32.67 20.33
N TYR A 15 -67.31 -33.80 20.27
CA TYR A 15 -66.76 -34.53 21.41
C TYR A 15 -65.24 -34.70 21.26
N SER A 16 -64.57 -35.22 22.31
CA SER A 16 -63.16 -35.61 22.28
C SER A 16 -63.03 -37.09 21.88
N PRO A 17 -62.80 -37.41 20.59
CA PRO A 17 -62.63 -38.79 20.15
C PRO A 17 -61.34 -39.41 20.70
N SER A 18 -61.31 -40.73 20.79
CA SER A 18 -60.08 -41.42 21.19
C SER A 18 -59.02 -41.33 20.09
N LEU A 19 -57.74 -41.39 20.49
CA LEU A 19 -56.61 -41.33 19.56
C LEU A 19 -56.69 -42.43 18.48
N SER A 20 -57.12 -43.64 18.88
CA SER A 20 -57.25 -44.79 17.98
C SER A 20 -58.32 -44.57 16.91
N ASP A 21 -59.45 -43.97 17.30
CA ASP A 21 -60.56 -43.69 16.37
C ASP A 21 -60.15 -42.64 15.35
N VAL A 22 -59.48 -41.59 15.81
CA VAL A 22 -58.95 -40.52 14.95
C VAL A 22 -57.92 -41.08 13.97
N GLN A 23 -56.97 -41.88 14.45
CA GLN A 23 -55.97 -42.51 13.57
C GLN A 23 -56.62 -43.44 12.54
N GLY A 24 -57.61 -44.25 12.95
CA GLY A 24 -58.33 -45.13 12.05
C GLY A 24 -59.10 -44.37 10.96
N LEU A 25 -59.73 -43.26 11.33
CA LEU A 25 -60.46 -42.40 10.39
C LEU A 25 -59.52 -41.76 9.38
N ILE A 26 -58.38 -41.23 9.84
CA ILE A 26 -57.35 -40.63 8.99
C ILE A 26 -56.73 -41.67 8.05
N THR A 27 -56.42 -42.88 8.54
CA THR A 27 -55.92 -43.97 7.69
C THR A 27 -56.93 -44.36 6.62
N LYS A 28 -58.23 -44.40 6.95
CA LYS A 28 -59.28 -44.72 5.97
C LYS A 28 -59.46 -43.63 4.92
N THR A 29 -59.29 -42.36 5.28
CA THR A 29 -59.59 -41.23 4.39
C THR A 29 -58.43 -40.82 3.51
N LEU A 30 -57.22 -40.84 4.07
CA LEU A 30 -56.00 -40.45 3.38
C LEU A 30 -55.23 -41.66 2.83
N GLY A 31 -55.62 -42.89 3.20
CA GLY A 31 -54.94 -44.10 2.77
C GLY A 31 -53.53 -44.26 3.36
N LEU A 32 -53.25 -43.59 4.48
CA LEU A 32 -51.92 -43.53 5.10
C LEU A 32 -51.80 -44.49 6.28
N ASP A 33 -50.67 -45.17 6.39
CA ASP A 33 -50.38 -46.01 7.56
C ASP A 33 -50.07 -45.15 8.80
N LYS A 34 -50.31 -45.69 9.99
CA LYS A 34 -50.06 -45.01 11.28
C LYS A 34 -48.61 -44.54 11.44
N ARG A 35 -47.68 -45.13 10.69
CA ARG A 35 -46.25 -44.81 10.70
C ARG A 35 -45.90 -43.62 9.81
N GLU A 36 -46.79 -43.20 8.92
CA GLU A 36 -46.57 -42.17 7.91
C GLU A 36 -47.06 -40.79 8.35
N PHE A 37 -47.78 -40.69 9.45
CA PHE A 37 -48.24 -39.41 9.99
C PHE A 37 -48.16 -39.36 11.51
N TYR A 38 -48.23 -38.15 12.07
CA TYR A 38 -48.45 -37.92 13.48
C TYR A 38 -49.39 -36.74 13.67
N LEU A 39 -50.00 -36.68 14.86
CA LEU A 39 -50.96 -35.64 15.21
C LEU A 39 -50.30 -34.62 16.11
N LEU A 40 -50.53 -33.35 15.82
CA LEU A 40 -50.11 -32.22 16.65
C LEU A 40 -51.33 -31.54 17.25
N SER A 41 -51.32 -31.35 18.56
CA SER A 41 -52.26 -30.51 19.28
C SER A 41 -51.47 -29.36 19.90
N ASN A 42 -51.80 -28.12 19.55
CA ASN A 42 -51.13 -26.91 20.07
C ASN A 42 -49.58 -26.99 19.98
N GLY A 43 -49.05 -27.57 18.89
CA GLY A 43 -47.60 -27.74 18.68
C GLY A 43 -46.94 -28.89 19.43
N LYS A 44 -47.68 -29.67 20.23
CA LYS A 44 -47.20 -30.88 20.91
C LYS A 44 -47.73 -32.13 20.22
N ARG A 45 -46.92 -33.20 20.19
CA ARG A 45 -47.33 -34.48 19.60
C ARG A 45 -48.38 -35.15 20.49
N TRP A 46 -49.53 -35.46 19.92
CA TRP A 46 -50.55 -36.24 20.59
C TRP A 46 -50.16 -37.72 20.54
N GLY A 47 -49.53 -38.17 21.62
CA GLY A 47 -48.98 -39.53 21.73
C GLY A 47 -49.55 -40.33 22.90
N ASN A 48 -50.02 -39.67 23.96
CA ASN A 48 -50.52 -40.33 25.16
C ASN A 48 -52.05 -40.40 25.15
N PHE A 49 -52.60 -41.52 25.61
CA PHE A 49 -54.05 -41.75 25.71
C PHE A 49 -54.74 -40.85 26.75
N GLU A 50 -53.99 -40.27 27.68
CA GLU A 50 -54.50 -39.41 28.76
C GLU A 50 -54.49 -37.92 28.41
N ASP A 51 -53.89 -37.52 27.29
CA ASP A 51 -53.87 -36.11 26.88
C ASP A 51 -55.25 -35.73 26.35
N VAL A 52 -56.02 -35.00 27.16
CA VAL A 52 -57.27 -34.37 26.75
C VAL A 52 -56.94 -33.28 25.73
N VAL A 53 -57.15 -33.60 24.45
CA VAL A 53 -56.92 -32.67 23.37
C VAL A 53 -58.19 -31.85 23.12
N SER A 54 -58.12 -30.57 23.45
CA SER A 54 -59.17 -29.60 23.15
C SER A 54 -58.70 -28.63 22.05
N GLY A 55 -59.58 -28.38 21.08
CA GLY A 55 -59.34 -27.44 19.98
C GLY A 55 -58.93 -28.10 18.66
N LYS A 56 -57.92 -27.52 17.99
CA LYS A 56 -57.47 -27.88 16.64
C LYS A 56 -56.33 -28.90 16.70
N VAL A 57 -56.46 -29.98 15.94
CA VAL A 57 -55.44 -31.01 15.74
C VAL A 57 -54.97 -31.00 14.30
N GLU A 58 -53.67 -30.88 14.12
CA GLU A 58 -53.03 -30.88 12.81
C GLU A 58 -52.45 -32.26 12.49
N VAL A 59 -52.80 -32.78 11.32
CA VAL A 59 -52.24 -34.01 10.77
C VAL A 59 -50.96 -33.66 10.01
N VAL A 60 -49.83 -34.20 10.45
CA VAL A 60 -48.52 -33.94 9.84
C VAL A 60 -47.92 -35.22 9.28
N LEU A 61 -47.57 -35.20 7.99
CA LEU A 61 -46.93 -36.32 7.31
C LEU A 61 -45.46 -36.45 7.73
N ARG A 62 -45.03 -37.70 7.89
CA ARG A 62 -43.63 -38.11 8.09
C ARG A 62 -43.06 -38.38 6.71
N ILE A 63 -42.36 -37.39 6.19
CA ILE A 63 -41.59 -37.56 4.96
C ILE A 63 -40.26 -38.26 5.28
N LEU A 64 -39.77 -39.10 4.35
CA LEU A 64 -38.49 -39.83 4.46
C LEU A 64 -37.23 -38.94 4.36
N GLY A 65 -37.38 -37.64 4.59
CA GLY A 65 -36.29 -36.66 4.59
C GLY A 65 -36.55 -35.61 5.66
N GLY A 66 -35.69 -35.55 6.66
CA GLY A 66 -35.82 -34.58 7.74
C GLY A 66 -35.70 -33.16 7.19
N LYS A 67 -36.76 -32.35 7.29
CA LYS A 67 -36.74 -30.89 7.06
C LYS A 67 -35.76 -30.14 7.99
N GLY A 68 -35.02 -30.85 8.83
CA GLY A 68 -34.08 -30.34 9.82
C GLY A 68 -32.68 -30.03 9.30
N GLY A 69 -32.35 -30.35 8.04
CA GLY A 69 -31.03 -30.06 7.48
C GLY A 69 -30.69 -28.57 7.47
N PHE A 70 -31.65 -27.70 7.15
CA PHE A 70 -31.42 -26.25 7.14
C PHE A 70 -31.16 -25.70 8.55
N GLY A 71 -31.94 -26.11 9.55
CA GLY A 71 -31.76 -25.67 10.94
C GLY A 71 -30.49 -26.22 11.59
N SER A 72 -30.09 -27.47 11.27
CA SER A 72 -28.81 -28.02 11.71
C SER A 72 -27.64 -27.34 11.01
N MET A 73 -27.77 -27.05 9.71
CA MET A 73 -26.79 -26.30 8.93
C MET A 73 -26.60 -24.89 9.48
N LEU A 74 -27.69 -24.19 9.84
CA LEU A 74 -27.60 -22.89 10.50
C LEU A 74 -26.95 -22.97 11.89
N ARG A 75 -27.23 -24.02 12.66
CA ARG A 75 -26.55 -24.26 13.95
C ARG A 75 -25.06 -24.57 13.79
N SER A 76 -24.67 -25.34 12.77
CA SER A 76 -23.26 -25.63 12.49
C SER A 76 -22.52 -24.41 11.91
N MET A 77 -23.16 -23.64 11.03
CA MET A 77 -22.57 -22.44 10.42
C MET A 77 -22.64 -21.20 11.32
N GLY A 78 -23.50 -21.17 12.33
CA GLY A 78 -23.69 -20.01 13.21
C GLY A 78 -22.41 -19.52 13.90
N HIS A 79 -21.45 -20.42 14.13
CA HIS A 79 -20.14 -20.08 14.69
C HIS A 79 -19.12 -19.58 13.65
N GLN A 80 -19.35 -19.83 12.36
CA GLN A 80 -18.48 -19.39 11.25
C GLN A 80 -18.89 -18.01 10.71
N PHE A 81 -20.19 -17.69 10.70
CA PHE A 81 -20.67 -16.39 10.24
C PHE A 81 -20.22 -15.21 11.11
N SER A 82 -20.04 -15.41 12.42
CA SER A 82 -19.53 -14.36 13.32
C SER A 82 -18.06 -14.01 13.08
N LYS A 83 -17.31 -14.85 12.35
CA LYS A 83 -15.87 -14.69 12.08
C LYS A 83 -15.56 -14.30 10.64
N ASN A 84 -16.54 -13.89 9.84
CA ASN A 84 -16.22 -13.36 8.51
C ASN A 84 -15.60 -11.96 8.65
N THR A 85 -14.34 -11.82 8.25
CA THR A 85 -13.55 -10.59 8.32
C THR A 85 -13.88 -9.59 7.20
N ASN A 86 -14.76 -9.95 6.26
CA ASN A 86 -15.23 -9.07 5.19
C ASN A 86 -16.20 -8.00 5.71
N LYS A 87 -15.65 -7.02 6.44
CA LYS A 87 -16.37 -5.83 6.91
C LYS A 87 -16.60 -4.81 5.79
N ASP A 88 -15.91 -4.94 4.66
CA ASP A 88 -15.98 -3.99 3.54
C ASP A 88 -17.36 -3.93 2.87
N SER A 89 -18.18 -4.96 3.07
CA SER A 89 -19.57 -5.01 2.60
C SER A 89 -20.54 -4.17 3.44
N CYS A 90 -20.15 -3.80 4.67
CA CYS A 90 -20.99 -2.98 5.55
C CYS A 90 -21.05 -1.53 5.07
N ARG A 91 -22.14 -0.84 5.42
CA ARG A 91 -22.34 0.59 5.18
C ARG A 91 -22.12 1.40 6.44
N ASN A 92 -21.65 2.63 6.28
CA ASN A 92 -21.54 3.62 7.36
C ASN A 92 -22.90 4.30 7.63
N LEU A 93 -22.99 5.10 8.70
CA LEU A 93 -24.20 5.87 9.03
C LEU A 93 -24.62 6.83 7.90
N ASP A 94 -23.65 7.27 7.09
CA ASP A 94 -23.88 8.11 5.91
C ASP A 94 -24.30 7.31 4.66
N GLY A 95 -24.45 5.99 4.78
CA GLY A 95 -24.93 5.11 3.70
C GLY A 95 -23.87 4.67 2.68
N ARG A 96 -22.61 5.13 2.80
CA ARG A 96 -21.48 4.71 1.95
C ARG A 96 -20.93 3.35 2.39
N ARG A 97 -20.42 2.52 1.47
CA ARG A 97 -19.76 1.24 1.82
C ARG A 97 -18.37 1.49 2.42
N LEU A 98 -17.95 0.63 3.36
CA LEU A 98 -16.63 0.71 3.98
C LEU A 98 -15.49 0.51 2.96
N ARG A 99 -15.75 -0.29 1.91
CA ARG A 99 -14.84 -0.45 0.77
C ARG A 99 -14.41 0.88 0.16
N ASP A 100 -15.38 1.67 -0.27
CA ASP A 100 -15.14 2.94 -0.99
C ASP A 100 -14.35 3.93 -0.11
N VAL A 101 -14.66 3.96 1.19
CA VAL A 101 -13.97 4.82 2.16
C VAL A 101 -12.52 4.39 2.39
N ASN A 102 -12.25 3.08 2.44
CA ASN A 102 -10.88 2.58 2.57
C ASN A 102 -10.07 2.80 1.28
N GLU A 103 -10.68 2.61 0.12
CA GLU A 103 -10.06 2.90 -1.18
C GLU A 103 -9.71 4.39 -1.30
N GLU A 104 -10.61 5.30 -0.93
CA GLU A 104 -10.34 6.74 -0.92
C GLU A 104 -9.17 7.10 0.02
N LYS A 105 -9.13 6.54 1.22
CA LYS A 105 -8.01 6.73 2.16
C LYS A 105 -6.69 6.23 1.58
N ARG A 106 -6.70 5.06 0.93
CA ARG A 106 -5.52 4.48 0.30
C ARG A 106 -5.01 5.39 -0.82
N LEU A 107 -5.89 5.89 -1.68
CA LEU A 107 -5.53 6.83 -2.74
C LEU A 107 -4.94 8.14 -2.18
N ARG A 108 -5.52 8.70 -1.12
CA ARG A 108 -4.97 9.88 -0.44
C ARG A 108 -3.56 9.62 0.09
N SER A 109 -3.36 8.50 0.79
CA SER A 109 -2.02 8.16 1.33
C SER A 109 -0.96 7.97 0.24
N LEU A 110 -1.34 7.42 -0.91
CA LEU A 110 -0.42 7.25 -2.05
C LEU A 110 -0.06 8.61 -2.66
N CYS A 111 -1.05 9.49 -2.84
CA CYS A 111 -0.80 10.85 -3.32
C CYS A 111 0.12 11.62 -2.36
N GLU A 112 -0.12 11.55 -1.06
CA GLU A 112 0.73 12.18 -0.04
C GLU A 112 2.16 11.63 -0.06
N GLN A 113 2.33 10.30 -0.20
CA GLN A 113 3.65 9.68 -0.33
C GLN A 113 4.39 10.18 -1.57
N HIS A 114 3.70 10.23 -2.72
CA HIS A 114 4.28 10.72 -3.97
C HIS A 114 4.69 12.20 -3.88
N MET A 115 3.84 13.04 -3.29
CA MET A 115 4.16 14.45 -3.05
C MET A 115 5.36 14.64 -2.12
N ASN A 116 5.50 13.78 -1.10
CA ASN A 116 6.63 13.85 -0.18
C ASN A 116 7.94 13.42 -0.86
N GLN A 117 7.90 12.35 -1.66
CA GLN A 117 9.06 11.90 -2.45
C GLN A 117 9.51 12.96 -3.47
N GLU A 118 8.55 13.59 -4.16
CA GLU A 118 8.84 14.66 -5.12
C GLU A 118 9.45 15.90 -4.43
N LYS A 119 8.97 16.27 -3.25
CA LYS A 119 9.56 17.37 -2.46
C LYS A 119 10.98 17.01 -2.02
N GLU A 120 11.20 15.81 -1.51
CA GLU A 120 12.53 15.38 -1.08
C GLU A 120 13.53 15.33 -2.24
N SER A 121 13.09 14.88 -3.42
CA SER A 121 13.93 14.86 -4.63
C SER A 121 14.24 16.28 -5.11
N LYS A 122 13.26 17.20 -5.10
CA LYS A 122 13.47 18.63 -5.40
C LYS A 122 14.44 19.27 -4.42
N ASP A 123 14.30 19.04 -3.12
CA ASP A 123 15.21 19.57 -2.10
C ASP A 123 16.63 19.04 -2.27
N LYS A 124 16.79 17.76 -2.61
CA LYS A 124 18.11 17.16 -2.92
C LYS A 124 18.72 17.78 -4.17
N LYS A 125 17.93 17.99 -5.23
CA LYS A 125 18.39 18.65 -6.47
C LYS A 125 18.81 20.09 -6.19
N GLN A 126 18.02 20.86 -5.43
CA GLN A 126 18.36 22.23 -5.03
C GLN A 126 19.65 22.28 -4.21
N LYS A 127 19.80 21.43 -3.18
CA LYS A 127 21.03 21.37 -2.37
C LYS A 127 22.27 21.00 -3.19
N LYS A 128 22.13 20.09 -4.16
CA LYS A 128 23.24 19.75 -5.08
C LYS A 128 23.61 20.94 -5.96
N LEU A 129 22.61 21.62 -6.53
CA LEU A 129 22.80 22.80 -7.36
C LEU A 129 23.48 23.94 -6.59
N GLU A 130 23.02 24.22 -5.36
CA GLU A 130 23.63 25.22 -4.48
C GLU A 130 25.09 24.89 -4.16
N LYS A 131 25.41 23.62 -3.88
CA LYS A 131 26.80 23.18 -3.66
C LYS A 131 27.68 23.35 -4.90
N MET A 132 27.15 23.06 -6.09
CA MET A 132 27.87 23.24 -7.36
C MET A 132 28.06 24.72 -7.72
N CYS A 133 27.09 25.57 -7.37
CA CYS A 133 27.13 27.00 -7.67
C CYS A 133 28.04 27.80 -6.71
N GLN A 134 28.32 27.26 -5.52
CA GLN A 134 29.31 27.84 -4.62
C GLN A 134 30.71 27.69 -5.21
N ILE A 135 31.39 28.83 -5.44
CA ILE A 135 32.78 28.85 -5.91
C ILE A 135 33.63 28.03 -4.92
N PRO A 136 34.34 26.98 -5.37
CA PRO A 136 35.17 26.17 -4.50
C PRO A 136 36.23 27.08 -3.88
N LYS A 137 36.15 27.27 -2.57
CA LYS A 137 37.18 28.00 -1.80
C LYS A 137 38.39 27.09 -1.66
N PHE A 138 39.21 27.03 -2.70
CA PHE A 138 40.50 26.37 -2.64
C PHE A 138 41.50 27.34 -2.00
N GLU A 139 41.77 27.13 -0.71
CA GLU A 139 42.87 27.81 -0.02
C GLU A 139 44.14 26.97 -0.22
N PHE A 140 45.02 27.43 -1.10
CA PHE A 140 46.31 26.80 -1.36
C PHE A 140 47.29 27.14 -0.23
N ASN A 141 47.32 26.30 0.81
CA ASN A 141 48.16 26.46 2.00
C ASN A 141 49.21 25.34 2.08
N ASP A 142 50.12 25.29 1.12
CA ASP A 142 51.27 24.35 1.14
C ASP A 142 52.51 25.02 1.75
N LYS A 143 52.87 24.61 2.97
CA LYS A 143 54.02 25.15 3.71
C LYS A 143 55.34 24.90 2.98
N GLU A 144 55.49 23.75 2.33
CA GLU A 144 56.68 23.43 1.56
C GLU A 144 56.86 24.40 0.39
N TYR A 145 55.78 24.64 -0.37
CA TYR A 145 55.78 25.62 -1.46
C TYR A 145 56.10 27.04 -0.98
N GLU A 146 55.56 27.47 0.16
CA GLU A 146 55.87 28.78 0.74
C GLU A 146 57.36 28.92 1.11
N THR A 147 57.94 27.88 1.72
CA THR A 147 59.37 27.86 2.06
C THR A 147 60.24 27.87 0.80
N GLU A 148 59.91 27.06 -0.19
CA GLU A 148 60.62 27.02 -1.47
C GLU A 148 60.54 28.36 -2.20
N ARG A 149 59.37 29.00 -2.21
CA ARG A 149 59.17 30.33 -2.80
C ARG A 149 59.99 31.40 -2.08
N SER A 150 60.07 31.36 -0.75
CA SER A 150 60.89 32.30 0.02
C SER A 150 62.37 32.13 -0.29
N VAL A 151 62.85 30.88 -0.29
CA VAL A 151 64.25 30.55 -0.61
C VAL A 151 64.59 30.93 -2.05
N LEU A 152 63.68 30.69 -3.00
CA LEU A 152 63.87 31.08 -4.39
C LEU A 152 63.98 32.59 -4.53
N ARG A 153 63.15 33.35 -3.79
CA ARG A 153 63.19 34.82 -3.78
C ARG A 153 64.54 35.34 -3.28
N GLU A 154 65.03 34.83 -2.15
CA GLU A 154 66.35 35.20 -1.63
C GLU A 154 67.47 34.90 -2.63
N LYS A 155 67.45 33.72 -3.26
CA LYS A 155 68.42 33.34 -4.29
C LYS A 155 68.40 34.27 -5.50
N ILE A 156 67.22 34.72 -5.93
CA ILE A 156 67.07 35.67 -7.05
C ILE A 156 67.63 37.03 -6.65
N GLU A 157 67.29 37.53 -5.46
CA GLU A 157 67.80 38.81 -4.95
C GLU A 157 69.34 38.80 -4.84
N ASP A 158 69.92 37.71 -4.35
CA ASP A 158 71.37 37.49 -4.32
C ASP A 158 72.01 37.43 -5.71
N ALA A 159 71.37 36.76 -6.68
CA ALA A 159 71.88 36.66 -8.03
C ALA A 159 71.85 38.03 -8.74
N VAL A 160 70.80 38.82 -8.50
CA VAL A 160 70.64 40.17 -9.05
C VAL A 160 71.66 41.13 -8.45
N THR A 161 71.87 41.11 -7.12
CA THR A 161 72.88 41.97 -6.46
C THR A 161 74.29 41.61 -6.93
N LYS A 162 74.65 40.32 -6.94
CA LYS A 162 75.94 39.86 -7.49
C LYS A 162 76.09 40.22 -8.97
N GLY A 163 75.01 40.11 -9.75
CA GLY A 163 74.98 40.51 -11.16
C GLY A 163 75.21 42.02 -11.37
N LEU A 164 74.59 42.85 -10.54
CA LEU A 164 74.77 44.31 -10.53
C LEU A 164 76.17 44.72 -10.07
N GLU A 165 76.71 44.07 -9.05
CA GLU A 165 78.08 44.30 -8.58
C GLU A 165 79.13 43.86 -9.62
N ALA A 166 78.93 42.69 -10.24
CA ALA A 166 79.78 42.22 -11.34
C ALA A 166 79.63 43.10 -12.60
N SER A 167 78.45 43.69 -12.84
CA SER A 167 78.26 44.69 -13.90
C SER A 167 78.92 46.02 -13.57
N ARG A 168 78.90 46.46 -12.30
CA ARG A 168 79.62 47.65 -11.82
C ARG A 168 81.14 47.48 -11.89
N LYS A 169 81.67 46.31 -11.53
CA LYS A 169 83.09 45.97 -11.69
C LYS A 169 83.52 45.86 -13.15
N ARG A 170 82.66 45.31 -14.03
CA ARG A 170 82.88 45.34 -15.49
C ARG A 170 82.82 46.76 -16.08
N LYS A 171 81.97 47.64 -15.52
CA LYS A 171 81.93 49.08 -15.88
C LYS A 171 83.15 49.89 -15.42
N SER A 172 83.90 49.41 -14.43
CA SER A 172 85.20 50.00 -14.06
C SER A 172 86.37 49.43 -14.86
N GLU A 173 86.17 48.39 -15.68
CA GLU A 173 87.27 47.70 -16.39
C GLU A 173 87.15 47.64 -17.92
N GLU A 174 86.01 47.94 -18.56
CA GLU A 174 85.93 48.09 -20.03
C GLU A 174 85.03 49.27 -20.46
N ASN A 175 85.67 50.39 -20.78
CA ASN A 175 85.24 51.26 -21.88
C ASN A 175 85.70 50.60 -23.19
N ALA A 176 84.86 49.78 -23.83
CA ALA A 176 84.95 49.43 -25.26
C ALA A 176 83.69 48.68 -25.74
N ASP A 177 82.92 49.34 -26.62
CA ASP A 177 82.19 48.84 -27.79
C ASP A 177 81.61 47.40 -27.82
N ASN A 178 80.28 47.25 -27.95
CA ASN A 178 79.60 47.22 -29.26
C ASN A 178 78.11 46.79 -29.21
N LEU A 179 77.42 47.19 -30.28
CA LEU A 179 75.97 47.18 -30.52
C LEU A 179 75.32 45.81 -30.82
N VAL A 180 74.08 45.68 -30.33
CA VAL A 180 72.86 45.11 -30.97
C VAL A 180 72.84 43.61 -31.36
N LYS A 181 71.85 42.90 -30.78
CA LYS A 181 70.86 42.07 -31.52
C LYS A 181 69.67 41.72 -30.61
N LYS A 182 68.53 42.40 -30.82
CA LYS A 182 67.22 42.07 -30.24
C LYS A 182 66.62 40.89 -31.00
N LYS A 183 66.38 39.76 -30.32
CA LYS A 183 65.41 38.74 -30.77
C LYS A 183 64.19 38.79 -29.83
N LYS A 184 63.01 39.06 -30.40
CA LYS A 184 61.71 38.95 -29.72
C LYS A 184 61.38 37.46 -29.57
N LYS A 185 60.93 37.03 -28.38
CA LYS A 185 60.35 35.70 -28.17
C LYS A 185 58.82 35.82 -28.20
N LEU A 186 58.25 35.01 -29.08
CA LEU A 186 56.84 34.77 -29.34
C LEU A 186 56.35 33.71 -28.35
N TRP A 187 55.32 34.04 -27.56
CA TRP A 187 54.49 33.13 -26.76
C TRP A 187 53.08 33.66 -27.00
N GLY A 188 52.16 32.98 -27.68
CA GLY A 188 51.79 31.58 -27.53
C GLY A 188 50.36 31.58 -26.98
N ASP A 189 49.47 32.21 -27.75
CA ASP A 189 48.01 32.20 -27.58
C ASP A 189 47.48 30.91 -28.22
N GLU A 190 46.27 30.50 -27.86
CA GLU A 190 45.52 29.32 -28.38
C GLU A 190 45.55 28.07 -27.46
N LEU A 191 44.60 28.03 -26.53
CA LEU A 191 44.02 26.80 -26.00
C LEU A 191 42.50 26.89 -26.10
N ASP A 192 41.96 25.97 -26.89
CA ASP A 192 40.61 25.90 -27.41
C ASP A 192 39.51 25.80 -26.35
N ALA A 193 38.35 26.32 -26.74
CA ALA A 193 37.08 26.16 -26.07
C ALA A 193 36.70 24.67 -25.96
N PHE A 194 36.65 24.18 -24.71
CA PHE A 194 36.02 22.90 -24.37
C PHE A 194 34.51 23.11 -24.23
N ASP A 195 33.79 22.92 -25.34
CA ASP A 195 32.33 22.78 -25.37
C ASP A 195 31.95 21.43 -24.73
N SER A 196 31.57 21.48 -23.46
CA SER A 196 31.02 20.33 -22.73
C SER A 196 29.51 20.46 -22.69
N SER A 197 28.88 20.07 -23.78
CA SER A 197 27.45 19.79 -23.83
C SER A 197 27.22 18.36 -23.33
N GLU A 198 26.92 18.21 -22.03
CA GLU A 198 26.34 16.97 -21.49
C GLU A 198 24.82 17.02 -21.65
N GLU A 199 24.29 16.25 -22.59
CA GLU A 199 22.87 15.89 -22.65
C GLU A 199 22.55 14.88 -21.54
N LEU A 200 21.65 15.28 -20.63
CA LEU A 200 21.04 14.41 -19.62
C LEU A 200 19.69 13.92 -20.15
N SER A 201 19.68 12.72 -20.72
CA SER A 201 18.47 11.95 -21.01
C SER A 201 18.21 10.98 -19.85
N ASP A 202 17.40 11.42 -18.87
CA ASP A 202 16.79 10.52 -17.88
C ASP A 202 15.47 9.98 -18.46
N GLU A 203 15.53 8.82 -19.11
CA GLU A 203 14.35 7.98 -19.36
C GLU A 203 14.21 6.99 -18.20
N GLU A 204 13.32 7.30 -17.24
CA GLU A 204 12.83 6.32 -16.27
C GLU A 204 11.55 5.67 -16.81
N GLU A 205 11.68 4.44 -17.31
CA GLU A 205 10.55 3.55 -17.56
C GLU A 205 9.97 3.06 -16.22
N GLU A 206 8.83 3.60 -15.81
CA GLU A 206 8.03 2.99 -14.74
C GLU A 206 7.26 1.78 -15.29
N GLU A 207 7.73 0.60 -14.93
CA GLU A 207 7.06 -0.68 -15.14
C GLU A 207 5.79 -0.75 -14.25
N ILE A 208 4.64 -0.39 -14.81
CA ILE A 208 3.34 -0.63 -14.17
C ILE A 208 3.01 -2.12 -14.32
N GLN A 209 3.26 -2.90 -13.26
CA GLN A 209 2.70 -4.23 -13.13
C GLN A 209 1.21 -4.13 -12.77
N LEU A 210 0.37 -4.49 -13.73
CA LEU A 210 -1.07 -4.77 -13.57
C LEU A 210 -1.32 -6.04 -12.76
#